data_AF-A0A9P5SAS3-F1
#
_entry.id   AF-A0A9P5SAS3-F1
#
_cell.length_a   1.000
_cell.length_b   1.000
_cell.length_c   1.000
_cell.angle_alpha   90.00
_cell.angle_beta   90.00
_cell.angle_gamma   90.00
#
_symmetry.space_group_name_H-M   'P 1'
#
loop_
_entity.id
_entity.type
_entity.pdbx_description
1 polymer ?
#
loop_
_entity_poly.entity_id
_entity_poly.type
_entity_poly.pdbx_seq_one_letter_code
_entity_poly.pdbx_strand_id
1 'polypeptide(L)'
;MSRQEKSKFSVLVMGKTQAGKSTFIEHIKNYANPGYSIDKSLLGNGNLSKTESTRSFYVDSNLHAYEVFNRESGDVIDLDNLASKSDEEGYREILFSREKNVGLRLAPHDPNGPSDMVEFRFLDTPGLNDTMDRDSSHAVNIISEMINTKSFNLIVIIVSYKNPITQEQQLALEYYAN
;
A
#
# COMPACT_ATOMS: atom_id res chain seq x y z
N MET A 1 -22.09 -25.30 -12.68
CA MET A 1 -21.41 -24.00 -12.58
C MET A 1 -20.00 -24.27 -12.07
N SER A 2 -18.97 -24.11 -12.89
CA SER A 2 -17.58 -24.27 -12.44
C SER A 2 -17.20 -23.10 -11.53
N ARG A 3 -16.62 -23.37 -10.37
CA ARG A 3 -15.91 -22.35 -9.57
C ARG A 3 -14.78 -21.82 -10.44
N GLN A 4 -14.85 -20.57 -10.90
CA GLN A 4 -13.65 -19.88 -11.36
C GLN A 4 -12.70 -19.77 -10.17
N GLU A 5 -11.46 -20.22 -10.34
CA GLU A 5 -10.42 -20.04 -9.34
C GLU A 5 -10.05 -18.55 -9.27
N LYS A 6 -10.03 -18.00 -8.05
CA LYS A 6 -9.59 -16.62 -7.82
C LYS A 6 -8.13 -16.47 -8.23
N SER A 7 -7.81 -15.39 -8.94
CA SER A 7 -6.43 -14.98 -9.17
C SER A 7 -5.76 -14.63 -7.85
N LYS A 8 -4.55 -15.14 -7.62
CA LYS A 8 -3.80 -14.95 -6.38
C LYS A 8 -2.53 -14.17 -6.64
N PHE A 9 -2.36 -13.08 -5.90
CA PHE A 9 -1.13 -12.29 -5.93
C PHE A 9 -0.53 -12.20 -4.53
N SER A 10 0.79 -12.18 -4.49
CA SER A 10 1.59 -12.11 -3.28
C SER A 10 2.38 -10.81 -3.28
N VAL A 11 2.25 -10.04 -2.20
CA VAL A 11 2.84 -8.72 -2.06
C VAL A 11 3.70 -8.69 -0.80
N LEU A 12 4.96 -8.34 -0.97
CA LEU A 12 5.89 -8.11 0.14
C LEU A 12 5.85 -6.62 0.52
N VAL A 13 5.51 -6.28 1.76
CA VAL A 13 5.50 -4.90 2.25
C VAL A 13 6.65 -4.69 3.22
N MET A 14 7.62 -3.87 2.82
CA MET A 14 8.83 -3.58 3.61
C MET A 14 8.99 -2.09 3.86
N GLY A 15 9.85 -1.75 4.81
CA GLY A 15 10.13 -0.38 5.19
C GLY A 15 10.62 -0.27 6.63
N LYS A 16 11.20 0.87 6.97
CA LYS A 16 11.69 1.18 8.33
C LYS A 16 10.57 1.09 9.37
N THR A 17 10.97 0.99 10.64
CA THR A 17 10.05 1.17 11.77
C THR A 17 9.32 2.51 11.60
N GLN A 18 7.99 2.50 11.81
CA GLN A 18 7.13 3.67 11.65
C GLN A 18 7.09 4.30 10.24
N ALA A 19 7.49 3.58 9.19
CA ALA A 19 7.37 4.08 7.83
C ALA A 19 5.91 4.22 7.34
N GLY A 20 4.93 3.63 8.05
CA GLY A 20 3.52 3.66 7.67
C GLY A 20 2.99 2.35 7.08
N LYS A 21 3.71 1.24 7.24
CA LYS A 21 3.32 -0.08 6.70
C LYS A 21 1.94 -0.53 7.14
N SER A 22 1.69 -0.59 8.44
CA SER A 22 0.38 -0.99 8.97
C SER A 22 -0.73 -0.03 8.55
N THR A 23 -0.44 1.27 8.41
CA THR A 23 -1.40 2.24 7.85
C THR A 23 -1.77 1.90 6.41
N PHE A 24 -0.78 1.70 5.54
CA PHE A 24 -1.01 1.29 4.15
C PHE A 24 -1.88 0.03 4.08
N ILE A 25 -1.56 -0.98 4.89
CA ILE A 25 -2.27 -2.25 4.95
C ILE A 25 -3.74 -2.09 5.34
N GLU A 26 -4.01 -1.32 6.40
CA GLU A 26 -5.37 -1.07 6.86
C GLU A 26 -6.20 -0.31 5.81
N HIS A 27 -5.58 0.61 5.08
CA HIS A 27 -6.22 1.29 3.96
C HIS A 27 -6.49 0.37 2.77
N ILE A 28 -5.61 -0.60 2.47
CA ILE A 28 -5.88 -1.62 1.44
C ILE A 28 -7.08 -2.49 1.82
N LYS A 29 -7.21 -2.89 3.10
CA LYS A 29 -8.38 -3.65 3.57
C LYS A 29 -9.67 -2.83 3.43
N ASN A 30 -9.62 -1.54 3.76
CA ASN A 30 -10.75 -0.63 3.60
C ASN A 30 -11.12 -0.39 2.13
N TYR A 31 -10.12 -0.28 1.24
CA TYR A 31 -10.34 -0.20 -0.20
C TYR A 31 -11.05 -1.46 -0.72
N ALA A 32 -10.57 -2.63 -0.33
CA ALA A 32 -11.11 -3.91 -0.80
C ALA A 32 -12.51 -4.21 -0.24
N ASN A 33 -12.81 -3.70 0.96
CA ASN A 33 -14.11 -3.81 1.59
C ASN A 33 -14.49 -2.45 2.22
N PRO A 34 -15.32 -1.62 1.56
CA PRO A 34 -15.72 -0.31 2.10
C PRO A 34 -16.42 -0.37 3.46
N GLY A 35 -16.97 -1.53 3.86
CA GLY A 35 -17.54 -1.76 5.19
C GLY A 35 -16.50 -2.06 6.27
N TYR A 36 -15.24 -2.31 5.91
CA TYR A 36 -14.16 -2.53 6.87
C TYR A 36 -13.78 -1.22 7.55
N SER A 37 -13.89 -1.20 8.87
CA SER A 37 -13.41 -0.08 9.68
C SER A 37 -11.92 -0.25 9.98
N ILE A 38 -11.12 0.76 9.62
CA ILE A 38 -9.68 0.79 9.88
C ILE A 38 -9.42 0.55 11.38
N ASP A 39 -8.60 -0.46 11.68
CA ASP A 39 -8.20 -0.75 13.05
C ASP A 39 -7.10 0.23 13.50
N LYS A 40 -7.54 1.31 14.14
CA LYS A 40 -6.65 2.33 14.71
C LYS A 40 -5.70 1.78 15.78
N SER A 41 -5.99 0.63 16.37
CA SER A 41 -5.10 -0.02 17.34
C SER A 41 -3.82 -0.54 16.67
N LEU A 42 -3.84 -0.84 15.37
CA LEU A 42 -2.68 -1.31 14.60
C LEU A 42 -1.87 -0.16 14.00
N LEU A 43 -2.43 1.05 13.93
CA LEU A 43 -1.73 2.23 13.46
C LEU A 43 -0.68 2.66 14.49
N GLY A 44 0.56 2.82 14.05
CA GLY A 44 1.64 3.35 14.89
C GLY A 44 1.31 4.78 15.33
N ASN A 45 1.57 5.10 16.59
CA ASN A 45 1.39 6.45 17.15
C ASN A 45 2.66 7.32 17.05
N GLY A 46 3.65 6.89 16.26
CA GLY A 46 4.95 7.56 16.15
C GLY A 46 5.93 7.29 17.29
N ASN A 47 5.55 6.52 18.33
CA ASN A 47 6.42 6.26 19.48
C ASN A 47 6.85 4.78 19.64
N LEU A 48 6.05 3.82 19.18
CA LEU A 48 6.36 2.38 19.30
C LEU A 48 6.09 1.63 17.99
N SER A 49 6.99 0.71 17.63
CA SER A 49 6.68 -0.32 16.63
C SER A 49 5.61 -1.25 17.20
N LYS A 50 4.53 -1.46 16.46
CA LYS A 50 3.47 -2.42 16.83
C LYS A 50 3.62 -3.78 16.13
N THR A 51 4.55 -3.87 15.18
CA THR A 51 4.81 -5.09 14.42
C THR A 51 6.12 -5.70 14.92
N GLU A 52 6.01 -6.63 15.86
CA GLU A 52 7.16 -7.34 16.45
C GLU A 52 7.53 -8.61 15.68
N SER A 53 6.62 -9.12 14.85
CA SER A 53 6.81 -10.31 14.04
C SER A 53 6.21 -10.13 12.64
N THR A 54 6.69 -10.93 11.69
CA THR A 54 6.12 -11.01 10.35
C THR A 54 4.68 -11.52 10.42
N ARG A 55 3.78 -10.90 9.66
CA ARG A 55 2.36 -11.30 9.62
C ARG A 55 1.90 -11.39 8.18
N SER A 56 1.33 -12.55 7.83
CA SER A 56 0.59 -12.70 6.58
C SER A 56 -0.87 -12.29 6.79
N PHE A 57 -1.43 -11.53 5.86
CA PHE A 57 -2.86 -11.28 5.82
C PHE A 57 -3.37 -11.34 4.38
N TYR A 58 -4.64 -11.71 4.24
CA TYR A 58 -5.29 -11.95 2.96
C TYR A 58 -6.37 -10.91 2.74
N VAL A 59 -6.38 -10.33 1.54
CA VAL A 59 -7.37 -9.33 1.14
C VAL A 59 -8.00 -9.80 -0.15
N ASP A 60 -9.29 -10.13 -0.08
CA ASP A 60 -10.10 -10.34 -1.27
C ASP A 60 -10.61 -9.00 -1.79
N SER A 61 -10.38 -8.71 -3.07
CA SER A 61 -10.85 -7.49 -3.71
C SER A 61 -11.39 -7.81 -5.10
N ASN A 62 -12.48 -7.15 -5.47
CA ASN A 62 -12.98 -7.06 -6.84
C ASN A 62 -12.46 -5.81 -7.56
N LEU A 63 -11.34 -5.24 -7.10
CA LEU A 63 -10.63 -4.12 -7.73
C LEU A 63 -11.53 -2.92 -8.06
N HIS A 64 -12.36 -2.51 -7.09
CA HIS A 64 -13.26 -1.37 -7.22
C HIS A 64 -12.59 -0.14 -7.86
N ALA A 65 -13.22 0.40 -8.89
CA ALA A 65 -12.85 1.71 -9.43
C ALA A 65 -13.24 2.84 -8.48
N TYR A 66 -12.34 3.79 -8.27
CA TYR A 66 -12.57 5.02 -7.53
C TYR A 66 -12.33 6.22 -8.43
N GLU A 67 -13.13 7.26 -8.21
CA GLU A 67 -12.93 8.57 -8.82
C GLU A 67 -12.52 9.59 -7.75
N VAL A 68 -11.67 10.53 -8.17
CA VAL A 68 -11.28 11.68 -7.37
C VAL A 68 -12.24 12.82 -7.70
N PHE A 69 -12.78 13.49 -6.70
CA PHE A 69 -13.76 14.57 -6.90
C PHE A 69 -13.48 15.77 -6.02
N ASN A 70 -13.88 16.96 -6.48
CA ASN A 70 -13.85 18.18 -5.67
C ASN A 70 -15.01 18.13 -4.66
N ARG A 71 -14.72 18.29 -3.37
CA ARG A 71 -15.75 18.20 -2.31
C ARG A 71 -16.71 19.39 -2.29
N GLU A 72 -16.28 20.56 -2.77
CA GLU A 72 -17.08 21.78 -2.82
C GLU A 72 -18.04 21.75 -4.00
N SER A 73 -17.55 21.44 -5.21
CA SER A 73 -18.39 21.42 -6.41
C SER A 73 -19.07 20.08 -6.68
N GLY A 74 -18.50 18.98 -6.18
CA GLY A 74 -18.95 17.61 -6.46
C GLY A 74 -18.45 17.04 -7.78
N ASP A 75 -17.73 17.84 -8.57
CA ASP A 75 -17.25 17.48 -9.90
C ASP A 75 -16.11 16.46 -9.84
N VAL A 76 -16.10 15.54 -10.80
CA VAL A 76 -15.01 14.58 -10.98
C VAL A 76 -13.79 15.28 -11.53
N ILE A 77 -12.65 15.02 -10.91
CA ILE A 77 -11.36 15.53 -11.37
C ILE A 77 -10.83 14.55 -12.40
N ASP A 78 -10.71 15.02 -13.64
CA ASP A 78 -10.20 14.24 -14.77
C ASP A 78 -8.68 14.07 -14.66
N LEU A 79 -8.26 12.91 -14.15
CA LEU A 79 -6.86 12.54 -13.99
C LEU A 79 -6.15 12.26 -15.32
N ASP A 80 -6.86 11.83 -16.36
CA ASP A 80 -6.26 11.52 -17.67
C ASP A 80 -5.82 12.81 -18.38
N ASN A 81 -6.59 13.88 -18.20
CA ASN A 81 -6.21 15.22 -18.66
C ASN A 81 -5.07 15.85 -17.84
N LEU A 82 -4.82 15.40 -16.61
CA LEU A 82 -3.66 15.80 -15.81
C LEU A 82 -2.39 15.05 -16.27
N ALA A 83 -2.49 13.75 -16.56
CA ALA A 83 -1.39 12.93 -17.08
C ALA A 83 -0.91 13.40 -18.45
N SER A 84 -1.85 13.70 -19.35
CA SER A 84 -1.54 14.09 -20.73
C SER A 84 -0.86 15.47 -20.84
N LYS A 85 -0.97 16.32 -19.81
CA LYS A 85 -0.37 17.66 -19.81
C LYS A 85 1.08 17.72 -19.31
N SER A 86 1.69 16.60 -18.90
CA SER A 86 3.02 16.58 -18.25
C SER A 86 3.10 17.55 -17.06
N ASP A 87 1.97 17.84 -16.43
CA ASP A 87 1.84 18.81 -15.37
C ASP A 87 1.99 18.09 -14.02
N GLU A 88 3.23 17.73 -13.70
CA GLU A 88 3.59 17.15 -12.40
C GLU A 88 3.09 18.03 -11.24
N GLU A 89 2.96 19.33 -11.48
CA GLU A 89 2.44 20.32 -10.53
C GLU A 89 0.96 20.11 -10.23
N GLY A 90 0.13 19.77 -11.24
CA GLY A 90 -1.30 19.45 -11.03
C GLY A 90 -1.53 18.18 -10.20
N TYR A 91 -0.72 17.14 -10.41
CA TYR A 91 -0.76 15.94 -9.56
C TYR A 91 -0.31 16.24 -8.14
N ARG A 92 0.77 17.01 -7.98
CA ARG A 92 1.25 17.45 -6.67
C ARG A 92 0.20 18.30 -5.97
N GLU A 93 -0.47 19.21 -6.68
CA GLU A 93 -1.53 20.02 -6.12
C GLU A 93 -2.67 19.15 -5.60
N ILE A 94 -3.09 18.11 -6.32
CA ILE A 94 -4.12 17.18 -5.83
C ILE A 94 -3.62 16.34 -4.66
N LEU A 95 -2.41 15.78 -4.73
CA LEU A 95 -1.82 14.95 -3.68
C LEU A 95 -1.53 15.73 -2.38
N PHE A 96 -1.17 17.01 -2.50
CA PHE A 96 -0.89 17.91 -1.38
C PHE A 96 -2.07 18.84 -1.06
N SER A 97 -3.14 18.80 -1.84
CA SER A 97 -4.38 19.50 -1.51
C SER A 97 -4.84 18.97 -0.16
N ARG A 98 -5.12 19.89 0.76
CA ARG A 98 -5.59 19.49 2.09
C ARG A 98 -6.85 18.66 1.89
N GLU A 99 -6.97 17.53 2.60
CA GLU A 99 -8.10 16.57 2.57
C GLU A 99 -9.51 17.21 2.57
N LYS A 100 -9.60 18.50 2.92
CA LYS A 100 -10.81 19.32 2.90
C LYS A 100 -11.37 19.59 1.50
N ASN A 101 -10.55 19.63 0.46
CA ASN A 101 -10.98 20.08 -0.87
C ASN A 101 -11.21 18.93 -1.85
N VAL A 102 -10.53 17.80 -1.66
CA VAL A 102 -10.58 16.65 -2.57
C VAL A 102 -11.05 15.41 -1.82
N GLY A 103 -11.89 14.61 -2.48
CA GLY A 103 -12.44 13.36 -1.98
C GLY A 103 -12.19 12.19 -2.93
N LEU A 104 -12.32 10.99 -2.39
CA LEU A 104 -12.35 9.73 -3.13
C LEU A 104 -13.71 9.08 -2.90
N ARG A 105 -14.35 8.60 -3.97
CA ARG A 105 -15.59 7.81 -3.90
C ARG A 105 -15.56 6.70 -4.94
N LEU A 106 -16.39 5.68 -4.73
CA LEU A 106 -16.58 4.63 -5.74
C LEU A 106 -17.08 5.27 -7.04
N ALA A 107 -16.47 4.88 -8.16
CA ALA A 107 -16.94 5.30 -9.46
C ALA A 107 -18.35 4.73 -9.69
N PRO A 108 -19.33 5.53 -10.14
CA PRO A 108 -20.69 5.06 -10.41
C PRO A 108 -20.73 3.97 -11.48
N HIS A 109 -19.75 4.00 -12.38
CA HIS A 109 -19.54 3.02 -13.44
C HIS A 109 -18.12 2.50 -13.32
N ASP A 110 -17.97 1.19 -13.11
CA ASP A 110 -16.66 0.56 -13.18
C ASP A 110 -16.28 0.42 -14.66
N PRO A 111 -15.28 1.18 -15.16
CA PRO A 111 -14.86 1.08 -16.55
C PRO A 111 -14.32 -0.31 -16.91
N ASN A 112 -13.92 -1.10 -15.91
CA ASN A 112 -13.39 -2.45 -16.11
C ASN A 112 -14.45 -3.56 -15.94
N GLY A 113 -15.69 -3.20 -15.60
CA GLY A 113 -16.75 -4.15 -15.27
C GLY A 113 -16.50 -4.87 -13.94
N PRO A 114 -17.33 -5.87 -13.55
CA PRO A 114 -17.08 -6.65 -12.35
C PRO A 114 -15.78 -7.46 -12.55
N SER A 115 -14.69 -7.01 -11.94
CA SER A 115 -13.43 -7.77 -11.92
C SER A 115 -13.67 -9.13 -11.26
N ASP A 116 -12.99 -10.16 -11.79
CA ASP A 116 -12.82 -11.41 -11.06
C ASP A 116 -12.24 -11.10 -9.68
N MET A 117 -12.74 -11.80 -8.66
CA MET A 117 -12.27 -11.62 -7.29
C MET A 117 -10.80 -12.03 -7.19
N VAL A 118 -9.97 -11.09 -6.76
CA VAL A 118 -8.53 -11.26 -6.59
C VAL A 118 -8.22 -11.42 -5.11
N GLU A 119 -7.38 -12.40 -4.78
CA GLU A 119 -6.83 -12.58 -3.44
C GLU A 119 -5.40 -12.02 -3.40
N PHE A 120 -5.17 -11.02 -2.56
CA PHE A 120 -3.85 -10.51 -2.24
C PHE A 120 -3.36 -11.11 -0.92
N ARG A 121 -2.25 -11.82 -0.95
CA ARG A 121 -1.50 -12.20 0.24
C ARG A 121 -0.42 -11.16 0.48
N PHE A 122 -0.55 -10.40 1.55
CA PHE A 122 0.45 -9.45 1.97
C PHE A 122 1.30 -10.01 3.11
N LEU A 123 2.61 -9.75 3.06
CA LEU A 123 3.52 -10.01 4.17
C LEU A 123 3.95 -8.66 4.79
N ASP A 124 3.41 -8.35 5.97
CA ASP A 124 3.87 -7.21 6.79
C ASP A 124 5.12 -7.62 7.57
N THR A 125 6.17 -6.82 7.47
CA THR A 125 7.43 -7.09 8.16
C THR A 125 7.62 -6.16 9.36
N PRO A 126 8.41 -6.56 10.38
CA PRO A 126 9.00 -5.62 11.31
C PRO A 126 9.78 -4.51 10.56
N GLY A 127 10.03 -3.40 11.24
CA GLY A 127 10.90 -2.37 10.67
C GLY A 127 12.33 -2.86 10.50
N LEU A 128 12.98 -2.43 9.42
CA LEU A 128 14.35 -2.85 9.06
C LEU A 128 15.45 -2.25 9.96
N ASN A 129 15.10 -1.42 10.93
CA ASN A 129 16.03 -0.62 11.73
C ASN A 129 15.58 -0.53 13.20
N ASP A 130 15.13 -1.65 13.76
CA ASP A 130 14.60 -1.62 15.12
C ASP A 130 15.76 -1.42 16.12
N THR A 131 15.67 -0.36 16.91
CA THR A 131 16.78 0.20 17.71
C THR A 131 17.24 -0.67 18.90
N MET A 132 16.87 -1.95 18.92
CA MET A 132 17.09 -2.88 20.04
C MET A 132 17.95 -4.10 19.67
N ASP A 133 18.87 -3.99 18.70
CA ASP A 133 19.77 -5.07 18.26
C ASP A 133 19.05 -6.36 17.78
N ARG A 134 17.76 -6.26 17.43
CA ARG A 134 16.95 -7.39 16.91
C ARG A 134 17.00 -7.52 15.39
N ASP A 135 17.75 -6.65 14.71
CA ASP A 135 17.77 -6.56 13.25
C ASP A 135 18.13 -7.90 12.58
N SER A 136 19.07 -8.67 13.15
CA SER A 136 19.45 -9.99 12.64
C SER A 136 18.31 -11.01 12.77
N SER A 137 17.62 -11.04 13.91
CA SER A 137 16.46 -11.93 14.14
C SER A 137 15.27 -11.57 13.25
N HIS A 138 15.04 -10.27 13.03
CA HIS A 138 13.98 -9.80 12.12
C HIS A 138 14.32 -10.13 10.67
N ALA A 139 15.56 -9.94 10.24
CA ALA A 139 16.00 -10.32 8.90
C ALA A 139 15.84 -11.82 8.65
N VAL A 140 16.21 -12.67 9.61
CA VAL A 140 16.02 -14.14 9.51
C VAL A 140 14.55 -14.51 9.40
N ASN A 141 13.67 -13.88 10.19
CA ASN A 141 12.23 -14.13 10.11
C ASN A 141 11.63 -13.67 8.77
N ILE A 142 12.06 -12.53 8.25
CA ILE A 142 11.65 -12.03 6.93
C ILE A 142 12.09 -13.00 5.84
N ILE A 143 13.36 -13.42 5.83
CA ILE A 143 13.90 -14.37 4.85
C ILE A 143 13.14 -15.71 4.93
N SER A 144 12.87 -16.21 6.13
CA SER A 144 12.14 -17.46 6.33
C SER A 144 10.73 -17.37 5.74
N GLU A 145 10.02 -16.26 5.99
CA GLU A 145 8.69 -16.04 5.42
C GLU A 145 8.72 -15.83 3.90
N MET A 146 9.76 -15.20 3.38
CA MET A 146 9.97 -15.06 1.93
C MET A 146 10.14 -16.44 1.28
N ILE A 147 10.97 -17.30 1.86
CA ILE A 147 11.16 -18.69 1.40
C ILE A 147 9.84 -19.46 1.48
N ASN A 148 9.09 -19.33 2.58
CA ASN A 148 7.79 -19.98 2.76
C ASN A 148 6.75 -19.51 1.74
N THR A 149 6.80 -18.23 1.35
CA THR A 149 5.87 -17.65 0.37
C THR A 149 6.23 -18.03 -1.07
N LYS A 150 7.46 -18.50 -1.31
CA LYS A 150 8.04 -18.98 -2.58
C LYS A 150 8.22 -17.93 -3.68
N SER A 151 7.26 -17.06 -3.87
CA SER A 151 7.30 -15.99 -4.88
C SER A 151 6.52 -14.79 -4.39
N PHE A 152 6.95 -13.59 -4.79
CA PHE A 152 6.17 -12.36 -4.68
C PHE A 152 5.92 -11.81 -6.07
N ASN A 153 4.68 -11.38 -6.33
CA ASN A 153 4.32 -10.69 -7.56
C ASN A 153 4.69 -9.20 -7.52
N LEU A 154 4.74 -8.61 -6.32
CA LEU A 154 5.07 -7.21 -6.10
C LEU A 154 5.83 -7.03 -4.78
N ILE A 155 6.82 -6.16 -4.79
CA ILE A 155 7.51 -5.67 -3.59
C ILE A 155 7.17 -4.19 -3.43
N VAL A 156 6.58 -3.84 -2.30
CA VAL A 156 6.24 -2.46 -1.94
C VAL A 156 7.17 -2.00 -0.82
N ILE A 157 7.95 -0.96 -1.09
CA ILE A 157 8.86 -0.35 -0.11
C ILE A 157 8.28 0.96 0.35
N ILE A 158 7.88 1.02 1.61
CA ILE A 158 7.27 2.19 2.22
C ILE A 158 8.35 3.03 2.87
N VAL A 159 8.37 4.30 2.48
CA VAL A 159 9.33 5.30 2.95
C VAL A 159 8.57 6.46 3.57
N SER A 160 9.03 6.90 4.74
CA SER A 160 8.51 8.11 5.37
C SER A 160 9.07 9.33 4.69
N TYR A 161 8.23 10.29 4.30
CA TYR A 161 8.67 11.57 3.75
C TYR A 161 9.58 12.35 4.72
N LYS A 162 9.47 12.10 6.03
CA LYS A 162 10.33 12.70 7.07
C LYS A 162 11.74 12.11 7.07
N ASN A 163 11.90 10.90 6.55
CA ASN A 163 13.15 10.14 6.49
C ASN A 163 13.32 9.59 5.07
N PRO A 164 13.62 10.46 4.09
CA PRO A 164 13.71 10.07 2.68
C PRO A 164 14.79 9.00 2.45
N ILE A 165 14.66 8.30 1.31
CA ILE A 165 15.66 7.32 0.84
C ILE A 165 17.02 8.02 0.74
N THR A 166 18.06 7.42 1.32
CA THR A 166 19.42 7.92 1.13
C THR A 166 19.94 7.53 -0.26
N GLN A 167 20.91 8.27 -0.80
CA GLN A 167 21.48 7.95 -2.11
C GLN A 167 22.01 6.51 -2.19
N GLU A 168 22.60 6.00 -1.10
CA GLU A 168 23.05 4.61 -1.00
C GLU A 168 21.89 3.61 -1.12
N GLN A 169 20.76 3.88 -0.44
CA GLN A 169 19.57 3.05 -0.53
C GLN A 169 18.95 3.10 -1.93
N GLN A 170 18.94 4.26 -2.58
CA GLN A 170 18.46 4.40 -3.95
C GLN A 170 19.29 3.57 -4.91
N LEU A 171 20.62 3.68 -4.86
CA LEU A 171 21.53 2.89 -5.70
C LEU A 171 21.37 1.39 -5.48
N ALA A 172 21.16 0.96 -4.23
CA ALA A 172 20.89 -0.44 -3.93
C ALA A 172 19.58 -0.92 -4.57
N LEU A 173 18.51 -0.13 -4.50
CA LEU A 173 17.23 -0.47 -5.13
C LEU A 173 17.35 -0.53 -6.65
N GLU A 174 18.05 0.42 -7.27
CA GLU A 174 18.31 0.43 -8.71
C GLU A 174 19.12 -0.79 -9.17
N TYR A 175 20.10 -1.22 -8.36
CA TYR A 175 20.90 -2.41 -8.65
C TYR A 175 20.08 -3.69 -8.65
N TYR A 176 19.16 -3.86 -7.70
CA TYR A 176 18.34 -5.09 -7.57
C TYR A 176 17.07 -5.10 -8.43
N ALA A 177 16.68 -3.95 -8.99
CA ALA A 177 15.53 -3.84 -9.89
C ALA A 177 15.86 -4.17 -11.36
N ASN A 178 17.15 -4.21 -11.71
CA ASN A 178 17.66 -4.59 -13.04
C ASN A 178 18.13 -6.05 -13.06
#